data_AF-A0A7V6WZT1-F1
#
_entry.id   AF-A0A7V6WZT1-F1
#
_cell.length_a   1.000
_cell.length_b   1.000
_cell.length_c   1.000
_cell.angle_alpha   90.00
_cell.angle_beta   90.00
_cell.angle_gamma   90.00
#
_symmetry.space_group_name_H-M   'P 1'
#
loop_
_entity.id
_entity.type
_entity.pdbx_description
1 polymer ?
#
loop_
_entity_poly.entity_id
_entity_poly.type
_entity_poly.pdbx_seq_one_letter_code
_entity_poly.pdbx_strand_id
1 'polypeptide(L)'
;MRLSLKPNSRIKRILVVTFCLILLFSAWFFRWEEVATKTVEGARVTYETDRWTGRTWIKLHGVTNSGKLVEGTETPYISPDELKPIVAEIIAGPLGEKRKQYLQNKKKEIIEKENQVKKGHTQYVQLYEKYEQEFYTSVIHSLPFSMQDPLYEINIATEKQSYIWGKIPKKIHEDNRAWKSYKNQLTKIDNQINDMSDWATTEAEKIIKAKAYTTRKIATGLWFFLLVLILLGTSISGFLCRKKSHSEPI
;
A
#
# COMPACT_ATOMS: atom_id res chain seq x y z
N MET A 1 -46.90 -18.79 54.39
CA MET A 1 -47.28 -17.42 53.96
C MET A 1 -46.38 -17.02 52.79
N ARG A 2 -46.83 -17.14 51.54
CA ARG A 2 -46.02 -16.74 50.35
C ARG A 2 -46.30 -15.26 50.06
N LEU A 3 -45.38 -14.38 50.46
CA LEU A 3 -45.41 -12.97 50.07
C LEU A 3 -45.08 -12.86 48.58
N SER A 4 -46.12 -12.88 47.74
CA SER A 4 -46.03 -12.58 46.32
C SER A 4 -45.85 -11.06 46.14
N LEU A 5 -44.63 -10.56 46.28
CA LEU A 5 -44.29 -9.20 45.87
C LEU A 5 -44.38 -9.11 44.35
N LYS A 6 -45.50 -8.58 43.84
CA LYS A 6 -45.62 -8.21 42.42
C LYS A 6 -44.63 -7.07 42.15
N PRO A 7 -43.62 -7.26 41.27
CA PRO A 7 -42.67 -6.20 41.02
C PRO A 7 -43.38 -4.99 40.40
N ASN A 8 -43.14 -3.81 40.99
CA ASN A 8 -43.62 -2.54 40.49
C ASN A 8 -43.19 -2.38 39.02
N SER A 9 -44.10 -1.89 38.18
CA SER A 9 -43.85 -1.60 36.75
C SER A 9 -42.55 -0.83 36.49
N ARG A 10 -42.11 0.01 37.43
CA ARG A 10 -40.83 0.74 37.39
C ARG A 10 -39.61 -0.18 37.43
N ILE A 11 -39.60 -1.14 38.36
CA ILE A 11 -38.50 -2.10 38.52
C ILE A 11 -38.39 -2.96 37.25
N LYS A 12 -39.52 -3.37 36.67
CA LYS A 12 -39.54 -4.12 35.40
C LYS A 12 -38.88 -3.36 34.25
N ARG A 13 -39.15 -2.06 34.10
CA ARG A 13 -38.55 -1.23 33.03
C ARG A 13 -37.04 -1.06 33.21
N ILE A 14 -36.59 -0.81 34.44
CA ILE A 14 -35.15 -0.69 34.76
C ILE A 14 -34.45 -2.01 34.45
N LEU A 15 -35.01 -3.14 34.87
CA LEU A 15 -34.42 -4.46 34.59
C LEU A 15 -34.31 -4.74 33.09
N VAL A 16 -35.34 -4.41 32.29
CA VAL A 16 -35.30 -4.57 30.82
C VAL A 16 -34.19 -3.72 30.21
N VAL A 17 -34.09 -2.46 30.60
CA VAL A 17 -33.04 -1.55 30.13
C VAL A 17 -31.65 -2.06 30.48
N THR A 18 -31.43 -2.41 31.74
CA THR A 18 -30.12 -2.88 32.21
C THR A 18 -29.74 -4.16 31.49
N PHE A 19 -30.69 -5.07 31.29
CA PHE A 19 -30.49 -6.27 30.48
C PHE A 19 -30.11 -5.94 29.03
N CYS A 20 -30.81 -5.01 28.38
CA CYS A 20 -30.46 -4.58 27.02
C CYS A 20 -29.07 -3.94 26.93
N LEU A 21 -28.67 -3.12 27.93
CA LEU A 21 -27.33 -2.56 27.99
C LEU A 21 -26.27 -3.66 28.16
N ILE A 22 -26.50 -4.61 29.07
CA ILE A 22 -25.60 -5.76 29.25
C ILE A 22 -25.45 -6.51 27.93
N LEU A 23 -26.55 -6.81 27.22
CA LEU A 23 -26.49 -7.47 25.92
C LEU A 23 -25.70 -6.67 24.87
N LEU A 24 -25.91 -5.35 24.78
CA LEU A 24 -25.16 -4.50 23.84
C LEU A 24 -23.66 -4.44 24.17
N PHE A 25 -23.30 -4.36 25.45
CA PHE A 25 -21.89 -4.38 25.88
C PHE A 25 -21.26 -5.75 25.65
N SER A 26 -21.97 -6.84 25.98
CA SER A 26 -21.50 -8.20 25.67
C SER A 26 -21.31 -8.39 24.16
N ALA A 27 -22.21 -7.87 23.33
CA ALA A 27 -22.08 -7.95 21.87
C ALA A 27 -20.81 -7.25 21.34
N TRP A 28 -20.30 -6.23 22.03
CA TRP A 28 -19.01 -5.61 21.71
C TRP A 28 -17.83 -6.54 22.03
N PHE A 29 -17.83 -7.15 23.22
CA PHE A 29 -16.78 -8.10 23.61
C PHE A 29 -16.74 -9.33 22.69
N PHE A 30 -17.90 -9.81 22.27
CA PHE A 30 -18.03 -10.94 21.33
C PHE A 30 -17.89 -10.55 19.86
N ARG A 31 -17.47 -9.32 19.55
CA ARG A 31 -17.30 -8.88 18.16
C ARG A 31 -16.14 -9.59 17.47
N TRP A 32 -15.04 -9.79 18.18
CA TRP A 32 -13.80 -10.33 17.63
C TRP A 32 -13.63 -11.79 18.02
N GLU A 33 -13.26 -12.61 17.04
CA GLU A 33 -12.94 -14.01 17.23
C GLU A 33 -11.54 -14.27 16.68
N GLU A 34 -10.63 -14.71 17.55
CA GLU A 34 -9.29 -15.13 17.12
C GLU A 34 -9.40 -16.48 16.41
N VAL A 35 -9.03 -16.52 15.13
CA VAL A 35 -9.11 -17.72 14.28
C VAL A 35 -7.78 -18.46 14.26
N ALA A 36 -6.68 -17.72 14.15
CA ALA A 36 -5.35 -18.30 14.07
C ALA A 36 -4.30 -17.30 14.55
N THR A 37 -3.22 -17.82 15.13
CA THR A 37 -2.01 -17.07 15.42
C THR A 37 -0.83 -17.80 14.77
N LYS A 38 0.06 -17.06 14.11
CA LYS A 38 1.32 -17.58 13.56
C LYS A 38 2.45 -16.59 13.79
N THR A 39 3.64 -17.08 14.15
CA THR A 39 4.84 -16.25 14.17
C THR A 39 5.52 -16.29 12.81
N VAL A 40 5.71 -15.12 12.18
CA VAL A 40 6.36 -14.96 10.89
C VAL A 40 7.45 -13.89 11.05
N GLU A 41 8.70 -14.25 10.77
CA GLU A 41 9.85 -13.32 10.80
C GLU A 41 10.04 -12.57 12.12
N GLY A 42 9.84 -13.25 13.25
CA GLY A 42 9.98 -12.68 14.60
C GLY A 42 8.75 -11.89 15.08
N ALA A 43 7.78 -11.61 14.19
CA ALA A 43 6.52 -10.97 14.54
C ALA A 43 5.38 -12.00 14.70
N ARG A 44 4.52 -11.78 15.69
CA ARG A 44 3.27 -12.52 15.86
C ARG A 44 2.20 -11.92 14.94
N VAL A 45 1.65 -12.76 14.07
CA VAL A 45 0.55 -12.45 13.16
C VAL A 45 -0.70 -13.14 13.68
N THR A 46 -1.68 -12.36 14.12
CA THR A 46 -2.97 -12.85 14.59
C THR A 46 -4.04 -12.59 13.54
N TYR A 47 -4.85 -13.59 13.23
CA TYR A 47 -6.01 -13.51 12.36
C TYR A 47 -7.26 -13.43 13.22
N GLU A 48 -7.96 -12.30 13.16
CA GLU A 48 -9.18 -12.04 13.92
C GLU A 48 -10.37 -11.85 12.97
N THR A 49 -11.47 -12.57 13.17
CA THR A 49 -12.70 -12.36 12.40
C THR A 49 -13.61 -11.37 13.13
N ASP A 50 -14.00 -10.30 12.44
CA ASP A 50 -15.03 -9.37 12.87
C ASP A 50 -16.40 -9.97 12.59
N ARG A 51 -17.05 -10.53 13.62
CA ARG A 51 -18.34 -11.21 13.48
C ARG A 51 -19.46 -10.30 12.97
N TRP A 52 -19.32 -8.98 13.10
CA TRP A 52 -20.31 -8.03 12.59
C TRP A 52 -20.22 -7.83 11.09
N THR A 53 -19.01 -7.97 10.52
CA THR A 53 -18.78 -7.76 9.08
C THR A 53 -18.50 -9.07 8.34
N GLY A 54 -18.25 -10.16 9.06
CA GLY A 54 -17.79 -11.44 8.53
C GLY A 54 -16.38 -11.39 7.96
N ARG A 55 -15.63 -10.29 8.16
CA ARG A 55 -14.31 -10.09 7.58
C ARG A 55 -13.20 -10.51 8.54
N THR A 56 -12.21 -11.21 8.01
CA THR A 56 -10.98 -11.53 8.73
C THR A 56 -9.98 -10.37 8.61
N TRP A 57 -9.32 -10.08 9.71
CA TRP A 57 -8.33 -9.03 9.86
C TRP A 57 -7.02 -9.66 10.33
N ILE A 58 -5.92 -9.16 9.79
CA ILE A 58 -4.57 -9.51 10.15
C ILE A 58 -4.06 -8.42 11.10
N LYS A 59 -3.61 -8.84 12.28
CA LYS A 59 -3.03 -7.99 13.29
C LYS A 59 -1.59 -8.39 13.52
N LEU A 60 -0.66 -7.45 13.30
CA LEU A 60 0.76 -7.69 13.46
C LEU A 60 1.26 -7.11 14.79
N HIS A 61 1.96 -7.95 15.57
CA HIS A 61 2.56 -7.60 16.85
C HIS A 61 4.00 -8.08 16.94
N GLY A 62 4.91 -7.23 17.40
CA GLY A 62 6.25 -7.64 17.84
C GLY A 62 7.38 -6.95 17.09
N VAL A 63 8.58 -7.50 17.25
CA VAL A 63 9.81 -7.00 16.63
C VAL A 63 10.14 -7.90 15.46
N THR A 64 10.12 -7.34 14.26
CA THR A 64 10.55 -8.07 13.06
C THR A 64 12.04 -8.42 13.14
N ASN A 65 12.49 -9.41 12.37
CA ASN A 65 13.91 -9.76 12.23
C ASN A 65 14.80 -8.56 11.81
N SER A 66 14.21 -7.52 11.23
CA SER A 66 14.89 -6.25 10.89
C SER A 66 15.08 -5.29 12.08
N GLY A 67 14.64 -5.68 13.28
CA GLY A 67 14.65 -4.83 14.47
C GLY A 67 13.52 -3.79 14.51
N LYS A 68 12.64 -3.75 13.50
CA LYS A 68 11.51 -2.82 13.46
C LYS A 68 10.36 -3.32 14.33
N LEU A 69 9.97 -2.51 15.32
CA LEU A 69 8.77 -2.71 16.12
C LEU A 69 7.52 -2.43 15.27
N VAL A 70 6.63 -3.41 15.18
CA VAL A 70 5.32 -3.29 14.53
C VAL A 70 4.27 -3.50 15.61
N GLU A 71 3.52 -2.44 15.89
CA GLU A 71 2.53 -2.43 16.97
C GLU A 71 1.12 -2.30 16.41
N GLY A 72 0.36 -3.40 16.48
CA GLY A 72 -1.10 -3.39 16.36
C GLY A 72 -1.65 -2.91 15.01
N THR A 73 -0.87 -2.99 13.94
CA THR A 73 -1.37 -2.61 12.61
C THR A 73 -2.38 -3.67 12.14
N GLU A 74 -3.63 -3.24 11.96
CA GLU A 74 -4.74 -4.08 11.51
C GLU A 74 -5.02 -3.85 10.02
N THR A 75 -4.96 -4.91 9.22
CA THR A 75 -5.29 -4.87 7.79
C THR A 75 -6.28 -5.99 7.46
N PRO A 76 -7.27 -5.78 6.58
CA PRO A 76 -8.19 -6.86 6.23
C PRO A 76 -7.44 -7.95 5.46
N TYR A 77 -7.72 -9.20 5.78
CA TYR A 77 -7.27 -10.35 5.00
C TYR A 77 -7.99 -10.35 3.65
N ILE A 78 -7.22 -10.50 2.57
CA ILE A 78 -7.74 -10.55 1.21
C ILE A 78 -7.44 -11.95 0.67
N SER A 79 -8.49 -12.71 0.36
CA SER A 79 -8.30 -14.02 -0.25
C SER A 79 -7.99 -13.89 -1.75
N PRO A 80 -7.18 -14.81 -2.32
CA PRO A 80 -6.94 -14.83 -3.75
C PRO A 80 -8.23 -14.96 -4.58
N ASP A 81 -9.23 -15.66 -4.06
CA ASP A 81 -10.50 -15.89 -4.77
C ASP A 81 -11.39 -14.64 -4.83
N GLU A 82 -11.31 -13.75 -3.84
CA GLU A 82 -11.95 -12.43 -3.91
C GLU A 82 -11.18 -11.47 -4.82
N LEU A 83 -9.85 -11.56 -4.82
CA LEU A 83 -8.97 -10.66 -5.56
C LEU A 83 -9.05 -10.87 -7.07
N LYS A 84 -8.98 -12.13 -7.53
CA LYS A 84 -8.98 -12.51 -8.95
C LYS A 84 -10.09 -11.87 -9.79
N PRO A 85 -11.39 -11.94 -9.43
CA PRO A 85 -12.44 -11.36 -10.27
C PRO A 85 -12.34 -9.84 -10.37
N ILE A 86 -11.95 -9.15 -9.28
CA ILE A 86 -11.79 -7.69 -9.28
C ILE A 86 -10.58 -7.28 -10.13
N VAL A 87 -9.48 -8.04 -10.08
CA VAL A 87 -8.32 -7.81 -10.96
C VAL A 87 -8.72 -7.95 -12.43
N ALA A 88 -9.46 -9.01 -12.78
CA ALA A 88 -9.96 -9.21 -14.14
C ALA A 88 -10.89 -8.05 -14.58
N GLU A 89 -11.77 -7.59 -13.70
CA GLU A 89 -12.66 -6.45 -13.95
C GLU A 89 -11.88 -5.14 -14.16
N ILE A 90 -10.85 -4.87 -13.34
CA ILE A 90 -10.01 -3.67 -13.50
C ILE A 90 -9.27 -3.69 -14.83
N ILE A 91 -8.70 -4.84 -15.21
CA ILE A 91 -7.94 -4.99 -16.46
C ILE A 91 -8.85 -4.83 -17.68
N ALA A 92 -10.01 -5.47 -17.67
CA ALA A 92 -10.97 -5.43 -18.78
C ALA A 92 -11.82 -4.15 -18.80
N GLY A 93 -11.91 -3.44 -17.69
CA GLY A 93 -12.76 -2.27 -17.51
C GLY A 93 -12.13 -0.95 -17.98
N PRO A 94 -12.89 0.15 -17.86
CA PRO A 94 -12.47 1.47 -18.34
C PRO A 94 -11.24 2.01 -17.60
N LEU A 95 -10.98 1.56 -16.37
CA LEU A 95 -9.80 1.96 -15.61
C LEU A 95 -8.52 1.36 -16.22
N GLY A 96 -8.54 0.06 -16.53
CA GLY A 96 -7.45 -0.63 -17.21
C GLY A 96 -7.20 -0.08 -18.61
N GLU A 97 -8.26 0.17 -19.38
CA GLU A 97 -8.15 0.79 -20.71
C GLU A 97 -7.50 2.17 -20.64
N LYS A 98 -7.97 3.05 -19.75
CA LYS A 98 -7.37 4.39 -19.55
C LYS A 98 -5.91 4.30 -19.15
N ARG A 99 -5.56 3.37 -18.25
CA ARG A 99 -4.17 3.16 -17.83
C ARG A 99 -3.29 2.70 -19.00
N LYS A 100 -3.77 1.75 -19.79
CA LYS A 100 -3.07 1.24 -20.98
C LYS A 100 -2.86 2.35 -22.01
N GLN A 101 -3.90 3.14 -22.31
CA GLN A 101 -3.80 4.29 -23.23
C GLN A 101 -2.79 5.33 -22.72
N TYR A 102 -2.83 5.65 -21.42
CA TYR A 102 -1.85 6.55 -20.80
C TYR A 102 -0.41 6.07 -20.99
N LEU A 103 -0.13 4.79 -20.71
CA LEU A 103 1.20 4.20 -20.87
C LEU A 103 1.64 4.18 -22.34
N GLN A 104 0.73 3.87 -23.27
CA GLN A 104 1.01 3.89 -24.71
C GLN A 104 1.33 5.30 -25.22
N ASN A 105 0.58 6.32 -24.79
CA ASN A 105 0.84 7.71 -25.17
C ASN A 105 2.19 8.19 -24.61
N LYS A 106 2.48 7.88 -23.35
CA LYS A 106 3.77 8.17 -22.73
C LYS A 106 4.93 7.48 -23.44
N LYS A 107 4.74 6.22 -23.86
CA LYS A 107 5.71 5.48 -24.66
C LYS A 107 6.00 6.20 -25.98
N LYS A 108 4.97 6.64 -26.71
CA LYS A 108 5.12 7.40 -27.96
C LYS A 108 5.91 8.69 -27.77
N GLU A 109 5.57 9.48 -26.74
CA GLU A 109 6.28 10.72 -26.41
C GLU A 109 7.77 10.48 -26.14
N ILE A 110 8.12 9.42 -25.40
CA ILE A 110 9.51 9.10 -25.10
C ILE A 110 10.25 8.59 -26.33
N ILE A 111 9.60 7.80 -27.21
CA ILE A 111 10.19 7.38 -28.49
C ILE A 111 10.52 8.60 -29.35
N GLU A 112 9.63 9.58 -29.40
CA GLU A 112 9.89 10.83 -30.14
C GLU A 112 11.11 11.58 -29.58
N LYS A 113 11.18 11.75 -28.25
CA LYS A 113 12.33 12.35 -27.57
C LYS A 113 13.62 11.56 -27.77
N GLU A 114 13.56 10.22 -27.73
CA GLU A 114 14.70 9.35 -28.03
C GLU A 114 15.21 9.58 -29.45
N ASN A 115 14.30 9.66 -30.43
CA ASN A 115 14.65 9.88 -31.84
C ASN A 115 15.35 11.23 -32.06
N GLN A 116 14.96 12.28 -31.32
CA GLN A 116 15.60 13.60 -31.38
C GLN A 116 17.08 13.56 -30.95
N VAL A 117 17.43 12.74 -29.95
CA VAL A 117 18.80 12.63 -29.42
C VAL A 117 19.60 11.45 -29.98
N LYS A 118 18.95 10.58 -30.77
CA LYS A 118 19.54 9.36 -31.34
C LYS A 118 20.79 9.65 -32.16
N LYS A 119 20.77 10.71 -32.97
CA LYS A 119 21.93 11.11 -33.78
C LYS A 119 23.14 11.45 -32.91
N GLY A 120 22.94 12.22 -31.84
CA GLY A 120 24.00 12.56 -30.89
C GLY A 120 24.56 11.34 -30.16
N HIS A 121 23.71 10.38 -29.79
CA HIS A 121 24.16 9.09 -29.25
C HIS A 121 25.02 8.30 -30.26
N THR A 122 24.60 8.17 -31.51
CA THR A 122 25.39 7.48 -32.54
C THR A 122 26.75 8.16 -32.75
N GLN A 123 26.78 9.49 -32.80
CA GLN A 123 28.03 10.26 -32.90
C GLN A 123 28.92 10.05 -31.67
N TYR A 124 28.34 9.98 -30.46
CA TYR A 124 29.07 9.68 -29.25
C TYR A 124 29.80 8.33 -29.34
N VAL A 125 29.10 7.27 -29.76
CA VAL A 125 29.68 5.92 -29.88
C VAL A 125 30.85 5.90 -30.87
N GLN A 126 30.68 6.51 -32.04
CA GLN A 126 31.72 6.60 -33.06
C GLN A 126 32.95 7.38 -32.59
N LEU A 127 32.75 8.53 -31.92
CA LEU A 127 33.85 9.33 -31.39
C LEU A 127 34.55 8.65 -30.22
N TYR A 128 33.79 7.97 -29.36
CA TYR A 128 34.34 7.21 -28.24
C TYR A 128 35.29 6.13 -28.75
N GLU A 129 34.84 5.31 -29.72
CA GLU A 129 35.66 4.25 -30.32
C GLU A 129 36.92 4.81 -31.00
N LYS A 130 36.77 5.89 -31.76
CA LYS A 130 37.91 6.58 -32.40
C LYS A 130 38.94 7.05 -31.38
N TYR A 131 38.52 7.77 -30.34
CA TYR A 131 39.45 8.33 -29.36
C TYR A 131 39.99 7.28 -28.39
N GLU A 132 39.26 6.19 -28.16
CA GLU A 132 39.76 5.02 -27.45
C GLU A 132 40.93 4.38 -28.21
N GLN A 133 40.80 4.18 -29.52
CA GLN A 133 41.90 3.68 -30.36
C GLN A 133 43.10 4.63 -30.39
N GLU A 134 42.86 5.94 -30.49
CA GLU A 134 43.91 6.98 -30.44
C GLU A 134 44.65 6.96 -29.10
N PHE A 135 43.91 6.85 -27.98
CA PHE A 135 44.49 6.74 -26.64
C PHE A 135 45.37 5.50 -26.52
N TYR A 136 44.88 4.33 -26.92
CA TYR A 136 45.67 3.10 -26.85
C TYR A 136 46.89 3.13 -27.78
N THR A 137 46.77 3.71 -28.97
CA THR A 137 47.92 3.83 -29.89
C THR A 137 48.99 4.77 -29.32
N SER A 138 48.59 5.90 -28.72
CA SER A 138 49.52 6.89 -28.15
C SER A 138 50.14 6.46 -26.82
N VAL A 139 49.39 5.77 -25.97
CA VAL A 139 49.83 5.38 -24.63
C VAL A 139 50.52 4.01 -24.63
N ILE A 140 49.96 2.98 -25.26
CA ILE A 140 50.53 1.61 -25.20
C ILE A 140 51.86 1.49 -25.96
N HIS A 141 52.05 2.20 -27.08
CA HIS A 141 53.34 2.16 -27.80
C HIS A 141 54.51 2.79 -27.03
N SER A 142 54.22 3.49 -25.93
CA SER A 142 55.22 4.16 -25.09
C SER A 142 55.57 3.39 -23.81
N LEU A 143 54.95 2.24 -23.54
CA LEU A 143 55.09 1.55 -22.27
C LEU A 143 56.07 0.37 -22.31
N PRO A 144 57.03 0.28 -21.37
CA PRO A 144 57.90 -0.88 -21.24
C PRO A 144 57.11 -2.11 -20.78
N PHE A 145 57.46 -3.27 -21.33
CA PHE A 145 56.76 -4.56 -21.23
C PHE A 145 56.55 -5.12 -19.80
N SER A 146 57.04 -4.46 -18.75
CA SER A 146 57.14 -5.01 -17.39
C SER A 146 56.09 -4.53 -16.38
N MET A 147 54.99 -3.90 -16.79
CA MET A 147 53.97 -3.40 -15.87
C MET A 147 52.65 -4.20 -15.95
N GLN A 148 52.54 -5.21 -15.09
CA GLN A 148 51.31 -5.97 -14.79
C GLN A 148 50.90 -5.75 -13.32
N ASP A 149 50.71 -4.49 -12.92
CA ASP A 149 50.18 -4.12 -11.60
C ASP A 149 48.69 -3.75 -11.73
N PRO A 150 47.76 -4.37 -10.97
CA PRO A 150 46.33 -4.01 -10.99
C PRO A 150 46.03 -2.53 -10.69
N LEU A 151 46.87 -1.85 -9.90
CA LEU A 151 46.73 -0.41 -9.63
C LEU A 151 46.98 0.43 -10.88
N TYR A 152 47.79 -0.09 -11.80
CA TYR A 152 48.08 0.56 -13.07
C TYR A 152 46.89 0.51 -14.03
N GLU A 153 46.13 -0.59 -14.05
CA GLU A 153 44.91 -0.71 -14.85
C GLU A 153 43.82 0.31 -14.47
N ILE A 154 43.69 0.60 -13.17
CA ILE A 154 42.73 1.60 -12.65
C ILE A 154 43.14 3.01 -13.09
N ASN A 155 44.44 3.33 -13.05
CA ASN A 155 44.95 4.62 -13.52
C ASN A 155 44.74 4.79 -15.03
N ILE A 156 45.07 3.78 -15.83
CA ILE A 156 44.82 3.80 -17.28
C ILE A 156 43.34 3.98 -17.60
N ALA A 157 42.44 3.28 -16.91
CA ALA A 157 41.01 3.41 -17.14
C ALA A 157 40.51 4.85 -16.85
N THR A 158 41.03 5.46 -15.79
CA THR A 158 40.68 6.84 -15.39
C THR A 158 41.24 7.89 -16.35
N GLU A 159 42.50 7.71 -16.78
CA GLU A 159 43.16 8.56 -17.77
C GLU A 159 42.47 8.46 -19.14
N LYS A 160 42.17 7.24 -19.59
CA LYS A 160 41.41 6.97 -20.83
C LYS A 160 40.09 7.71 -20.80
N GLN A 161 39.33 7.57 -19.72
CA GLN A 161 38.03 8.20 -19.61
C GLN A 161 38.14 9.73 -19.64
N SER A 162 39.12 10.30 -18.95
CA SER A 162 39.38 11.75 -18.93
C SER A 162 39.79 12.28 -20.31
N TYR A 163 40.66 11.55 -21.00
CA TYR A 163 41.11 11.86 -22.36
C TYR A 163 39.94 11.87 -23.35
N ILE A 164 39.15 10.79 -23.39
CA ILE A 164 38.00 10.68 -24.29
C ILE A 164 36.95 11.76 -23.95
N TRP A 165 36.69 11.99 -22.67
CA TRP A 165 35.72 12.99 -22.22
C TRP A 165 36.07 14.40 -22.68
N GLY A 166 37.35 14.78 -22.61
CA GLY A 166 37.83 16.09 -23.04
C GLY A 166 37.79 16.33 -24.55
N LYS A 167 37.76 15.27 -25.36
CA LYS A 167 37.74 15.35 -26.84
C LYS A 167 36.34 15.37 -27.44
N ILE A 168 35.36 14.78 -26.77
CA ILE A 168 33.97 14.74 -27.26
C ILE A 168 33.23 16.04 -26.88
N PRO A 169 32.59 16.74 -27.84
CA PRO A 169 31.81 17.95 -27.55
C PRO A 169 30.74 17.74 -26.47
N LYS A 170 30.57 18.74 -25.59
CA LYS A 170 29.62 18.69 -24.47
C LYS A 170 28.19 18.32 -24.90
N LYS A 171 27.69 18.88 -26.00
CA LYS A 171 26.35 18.57 -26.52
C LYS A 171 26.16 17.07 -26.84
N ILE A 172 27.19 16.41 -27.38
CA ILE A 172 27.15 14.98 -27.70
C ILE A 172 27.12 14.13 -26.42
N HIS A 173 27.81 14.56 -25.36
CA HIS A 173 27.68 13.94 -24.03
C HIS A 173 26.26 14.07 -23.47
N GLU A 174 25.65 15.25 -23.60
CA GLU A 174 24.28 15.54 -23.16
C GLU A 174 23.27 14.68 -23.91
N ASP A 175 23.36 14.60 -25.24
CA ASP A 175 22.51 13.77 -26.09
C ASP A 175 22.64 12.28 -25.73
N ASN A 176 23.86 11.77 -25.54
CA ASN A 176 24.09 10.38 -25.12
C ASN A 176 23.49 10.08 -23.73
N ARG A 177 23.62 11.00 -22.77
CA ARG A 177 23.02 10.85 -21.44
C ARG A 177 21.50 10.87 -21.51
N ALA A 178 20.93 11.78 -22.30
CA ALA A 178 19.49 11.85 -22.53
C ALA A 178 18.97 10.57 -23.19
N TRP A 179 19.65 10.07 -24.22
CA TRP A 179 19.28 8.82 -24.90
C TRP A 179 19.25 7.63 -23.93
N LYS A 180 20.30 7.44 -23.13
CA LYS A 180 20.35 6.38 -22.09
C LYS A 180 19.20 6.52 -21.09
N SER A 181 18.89 7.74 -20.67
CA SER A 181 17.75 8.02 -19.79
C SER A 181 16.42 7.62 -20.43
N TYR A 182 16.19 7.96 -21.70
CA TYR A 182 14.97 7.59 -22.41
C TYR A 182 14.83 6.08 -22.62
N LYS A 183 15.93 5.37 -22.94
CA LYS A 183 15.92 3.89 -23.01
C LYS A 183 15.53 3.24 -21.69
N ASN A 184 16.06 3.74 -20.58
CA ASN A 184 15.69 3.27 -19.25
C ASN A 184 14.20 3.54 -18.95
N GLN A 185 13.68 4.69 -19.35
CA GLN A 185 12.27 5.02 -19.19
C GLN A 185 11.36 4.13 -20.06
N LEU A 186 11.74 3.86 -21.31
CA LEU A 186 11.00 2.94 -22.18
C LEU A 186 10.94 1.54 -21.60
N THR A 187 12.07 1.03 -21.10
CA THR A 187 12.14 -0.27 -20.42
C THR A 187 11.19 -0.32 -19.22
N LYS A 188 11.17 0.73 -18.39
CA LYS A 188 10.22 0.83 -17.27
C LYS A 188 8.77 0.84 -17.72
N ILE A 189 8.45 1.54 -18.80
CA ILE A 189 7.07 1.60 -19.33
C ILE A 189 6.67 0.25 -19.93
N ASP A 190 7.56 -0.42 -20.65
CA ASP A 190 7.29 -1.74 -21.21
C ASP A 190 7.05 -2.76 -20.10
N ASN A 191 7.85 -2.72 -19.03
CA ASN A 191 7.60 -3.52 -17.83
C ASN A 191 6.23 -3.18 -17.24
N GLN A 192 5.88 -1.90 -17.09
CA GLN A 192 4.55 -1.52 -16.57
C GLN A 192 3.38 -1.96 -17.45
N ILE A 193 3.57 -2.03 -18.78
CA ILE A 193 2.54 -2.52 -19.70
C ILE A 193 2.40 -4.04 -19.60
N ASN A 194 3.53 -4.76 -19.46
CA ASN A 194 3.53 -6.21 -19.32
C ASN A 194 3.03 -6.65 -17.94
N ASP A 195 3.33 -5.87 -16.90
CA ASP A 195 2.98 -6.12 -15.49
C ASP A 195 1.67 -5.40 -15.10
N MET A 196 0.75 -5.22 -16.06
CA MET A 196 -0.56 -4.62 -15.81
C MET A 196 -1.37 -5.40 -14.76
N SER A 197 -1.13 -6.71 -14.65
CA SER A 197 -1.73 -7.56 -13.62
C SER A 197 -1.32 -7.16 -12.20
N ASP A 198 -0.05 -6.83 -11.97
CA ASP A 198 0.45 -6.45 -10.64
C ASP A 198 -0.08 -5.08 -10.20
N TRP A 199 -0.16 -4.15 -11.14
CA TRP A 199 -0.82 -2.87 -10.92
C TRP A 199 -2.30 -3.07 -10.59
N ALA A 200 -3.02 -3.87 -11.37
CA ALA A 200 -4.43 -4.15 -11.14
C ALA A 200 -4.67 -4.87 -9.81
N THR A 201 -3.77 -5.76 -9.41
CA THR A 201 -3.75 -6.43 -8.09
C THR A 201 -3.65 -5.39 -6.97
N THR A 202 -2.73 -4.45 -7.09
CA THR A 202 -2.56 -3.36 -6.11
C THR A 202 -3.81 -2.48 -5.99
N GLU A 203 -4.44 -2.15 -7.12
CA GLU A 203 -5.68 -1.35 -7.10
C GLU A 203 -6.88 -2.15 -6.56
N ALA A 204 -7.00 -3.43 -6.93
CA ALA A 204 -8.02 -4.31 -6.38
C ALA A 204 -7.90 -4.42 -4.86
N GLU A 205 -6.69 -4.58 -4.32
CA GLU A 205 -6.46 -4.58 -2.88
C GLU A 205 -6.91 -3.29 -2.21
N LYS A 206 -6.62 -2.12 -2.81
CA LYS A 206 -7.07 -0.83 -2.27
C LYS A 206 -8.59 -0.75 -2.22
N ILE A 207 -9.28 -1.20 -3.26
CA ILE A 207 -10.75 -1.21 -3.33
C ILE A 207 -11.32 -2.13 -2.24
N ILE A 208 -10.80 -3.35 -2.11
CA ILE A 208 -11.25 -4.32 -1.10
C ILE A 208 -10.99 -3.78 0.31
N LYS A 209 -9.78 -3.23 0.56
CA LYS A 209 -9.41 -2.60 1.84
C LYS A 209 -10.37 -1.46 2.18
N ALA A 210 -10.58 -0.53 1.25
CA ALA A 210 -11.46 0.62 1.46
C ALA A 210 -12.90 0.18 1.77
N LYS A 211 -13.42 -0.83 1.05
CA LYS A 211 -14.73 -1.42 1.31
C LYS A 211 -14.80 -2.03 2.71
N ALA A 212 -13.83 -2.86 3.09
CA ALA A 212 -13.78 -3.49 4.41
C ALA A 212 -13.74 -2.46 5.55
N TYR A 213 -12.90 -1.42 5.45
CA TYR A 213 -12.87 -0.34 6.44
C TYR A 213 -14.19 0.44 6.50
N THR A 214 -14.82 0.70 5.35
CA THR A 214 -16.11 1.40 5.29
C THR A 214 -17.21 0.57 5.95
N THR A 215 -17.30 -0.73 5.64
CA THR A 215 -18.25 -1.64 6.26
C THR A 215 -18.03 -1.73 7.77
N ARG A 216 -16.78 -1.81 8.24
CA ARG A 216 -16.43 -1.79 9.66
C ARG A 216 -16.91 -0.51 10.36
N LYS A 217 -16.71 0.65 9.72
CA LYS A 217 -17.17 1.95 10.24
C LYS A 217 -18.69 2.01 10.33
N ILE A 218 -19.41 1.56 9.29
CA ILE A 218 -20.88 1.53 9.29
C ILE A 218 -21.40 0.63 10.40
N ALA A 219 -20.89 -0.60 10.53
CA ALA A 219 -21.31 -1.53 11.58
C ALA A 219 -21.06 -0.94 12.98
N THR A 220 -19.91 -0.30 13.18
CA THR A 220 -19.57 0.37 14.45
C THR A 220 -20.48 1.56 14.73
N GLY A 221 -20.77 2.37 13.71
CA GLY A 221 -21.67 3.51 13.82
C GLY A 221 -23.11 3.09 14.14
N LEU A 222 -23.61 2.04 13.51
CA LEU A 222 -24.94 1.48 13.81
C LEU A 222 -25.03 0.98 15.25
N TRP A 223 -24.02 0.25 15.72
CA TRP A 223 -23.98 -0.20 17.12
C TRP A 223 -23.95 0.97 18.11
N PHE A 224 -23.13 1.99 17.84
CA PHE A 224 -23.06 3.18 18.69
C PHE A 224 -24.39 3.94 18.70
N PHE A 225 -25.05 4.07 17.55
CA PHE A 225 -26.37 4.68 17.43
C PHE A 225 -27.42 3.94 18.28
N LEU A 226 -27.43 2.60 18.24
CA LEU A 226 -28.31 1.80 19.10
C LEU A 226 -28.04 2.04 20.59
N LEU A 227 -26.76 2.11 20.98
CA LEU A 227 -26.38 2.40 22.36
C LEU A 227 -26.92 3.77 22.82
N VAL A 228 -26.78 4.81 21.99
CA VAL A 228 -27.31 6.16 22.26
C VAL A 228 -28.84 6.15 22.39
N LEU A 229 -29.55 5.47 21.49
CA LEU A 229 -31.01 5.36 21.57
C LEU A 229 -31.48 4.72 22.87
N ILE A 230 -30.79 3.67 23.34
CA ILE A 230 -31.09 3.07 24.64
C ILE A 230 -30.85 4.09 25.74
N LEU A 231 -29.67 4.73 25.81
CA LEU A 231 -29.38 5.73 26.84
C LEU A 231 -30.40 6.88 26.87
N LEU A 232 -30.83 7.40 25.72
CA LEU A 232 -31.87 8.42 25.65
C LEU A 232 -33.22 7.90 26.15
N GLY A 233 -33.63 6.70 25.74
CA GLY A 233 -34.85 6.05 26.21
C GLY A 233 -34.87 5.86 27.74
N THR A 234 -33.73 5.53 28.33
CA THR A 234 -33.59 5.42 29.81
C THR A 234 -33.73 6.76 30.50
N SER A 235 -33.11 7.81 29.93
CA SER A 235 -33.10 9.16 30.49
C SER A 235 -34.50 9.77 30.48
N ILE A 236 -35.21 9.65 29.36
CA ILE A 236 -36.61 10.11 29.21
C ILE A 236 -37.52 9.35 30.17
N SER A 237 -37.39 8.02 30.25
CA SER A 237 -38.18 7.20 31.17
C SER A 237 -37.96 7.59 32.64
N GLY A 238 -36.71 7.84 33.02
CA GLY A 238 -36.36 8.33 34.36
C GLY A 238 -36.97 9.70 34.67
N PHE A 239 -36.88 10.64 33.73
CA PHE A 239 -37.44 11.99 33.88
C PHE A 239 -38.97 11.97 34.04
N LEU A 240 -39.68 11.23 33.17
CA LEU A 240 -41.13 11.09 33.25
C LEU A 240 -41.58 10.46 34.58
N CYS A 241 -40.83 9.49 35.10
CA CYS A 241 -41.13 8.88 36.40
C CYS A 241 -40.92 9.85 37.57
N ARG A 242 -39.87 10.69 37.55
CA ARG A 242 -39.64 11.71 38.59
C ARG A 242 -40.74 12.78 38.60
N LYS A 243 -41.25 13.17 37.43
CA LYS A 243 -42.35 14.13 37.34
C LYS A 243 -43.63 13.62 38.00
N LYS A 244 -43.96 12.33 37.84
CA LYS A 244 -45.19 11.73 38.40
C LYS A 244 -45.18 11.61 39.94
N SER A 245 -44.02 11.46 40.58
CA SER A 245 -43.97 11.42 42.06
C SER A 245 -44.16 12.78 42.73
N HIS A 246 -44.08 13.88 41.96
CA HIS A 246 -44.30 15.24 42.48
C HIS A 246 -45.73 15.75 42.29
N SER A 247 -46.60 15.03 41.57
CA SER A 247 -47.97 15.47 41.28
C SER A 247 -49.06 14.71 42.04
N GLU A 248 -48.71 13.87 43.01
CA GLU A 248 -49.68 13.32 43.97
C GLU A 248 -49.81 14.31 45.13
N PRO A 249 -50.97 14.98 45.33
CA PRO A 249 -51.19 15.86 46.47
C PRO A 249 -51.19 15.04 47.77
N ILE A 250 -50.54 15.59 48.79
CA ILE A 250 -50.53 15.08 50.18
C ILE A 250 -51.93 15.21 50.79
#